data_AF-A0A4Q3YY76-F1
#
_entry.id   AF-A0A4Q3YY76-F1
#
_cell.length_a   1.000
_cell.length_b   1.000
_cell.length_c   1.000
_cell.angle_alpha   90.00
_cell.angle_beta   90.00
_cell.angle_gamma   90.00
#
_symmetry.space_group_name_H-M   'P 1'
#
loop_
_entity.id
_entity.type
_entity.pdbx_description
1 polymer ?
#
loop_
_entity_poly.entity_id
_entity_poly.type
_entity_poly.pdbx_seq_one_letter_code
_entity_poly.pdbx_strand_id
1 'polypeptide(L)' 'MSPSEFKAARIALRLTQGDLATILGVDGRTVRRWEAEDGSRPPNPIAARVLEWMKAGYRPPEWPEKLS' A
#
# COMPACT_ATOMS: atom_id res chain seq x y z
N MET A 1 -8.93 -2.99 -6.80
CA MET A 1 -8.09 -4.11 -6.34
C MET A 1 -8.67 -4.65 -5.03
N SER A 2 -8.65 -5.97 -4.84
CA SER A 2 -9.06 -6.65 -3.61
C SER A 2 -8.04 -6.43 -2.48
N PRO A 3 -8.37 -6.76 -1.21
CA PRO A 3 -7.40 -6.77 -0.11
C PRO A 3 -6.14 -7.57 -0.40
N SER A 4 -6.30 -8.77 -0.99
CA SER A 4 -5.19 -9.66 -1.33
C SER A 4 -4.33 -9.09 -2.47
N GLU A 5 -4.94 -8.50 -3.49
CA GLU A 5 -4.21 -7.81 -4.57
C GLU A 5 -3.46 -6.57 -4.05
N PHE A 6 -4.07 -5.80 -3.14
CA PHE A 6 -3.45 -4.64 -2.51
C PHE A 6 -2.20 -5.04 -1.72
N LYS A 7 -2.32 -6.09 -0.91
CA LYS A 7 -1.21 -6.67 -0.14
C LYS A 7 -0.11 -7.20 -1.06
N ALA A 8 -0.47 -7.94 -2.11
CA ALA A 8 0.47 -8.48 -3.07
C ALA A 8 1.24 -7.36 -3.79
N ALA A 9 0.55 -6.30 -4.21
CA ALA A 9 1.18 -5.13 -4.84
C ALA A 9 2.18 -4.44 -3.90
N ARG A 10 1.83 -4.25 -2.62
CA ARG A 10 2.76 -3.69 -1.62
C ARG A 10 4.00 -4.56 -1.45
N ILE A 11 3.84 -5.87 -1.33
CA ILE A 11 4.96 -6.81 -1.15
C ILE A 11 5.84 -6.84 -2.40
N ALA A 12 5.27 -6.82 -3.61
CA ALA A 12 6.03 -6.75 -4.86
C ALA A 12 6.89 -5.48 -4.96
N LEU A 13 6.43 -4.38 -4.35
CA LEU A 13 7.18 -3.12 -4.23
C LEU A 13 8.21 -3.13 -3.08
N ARG A 14 8.31 -4.22 -2.30
CA ARG A 14 9.18 -4.37 -1.12
C ARG A 14 8.94 -3.32 -0.04
N LEU A 15 7.69 -2.92 0.12
CA LEU A 15 7.26 -1.97 1.14
C LEU A 15 6.70 -2.71 2.35
N THR A 16 7.05 -2.29 3.55
CA THR A 16 6.31 -2.67 4.75
C THR A 16 4.95 -1.97 4.79
N GLN A 17 4.04 -2.42 5.66
CA GLN A 17 2.78 -1.69 5.88
C GLN A 17 3.02 -0.26 6.37
N GLY A 18 4.09 -0.03 7.14
CA GLY A 18 4.50 1.28 7.62
C GLY A 18 4.99 2.19 6.49
N ASP A 19 5.81 1.68 5.59
CA ASP A 19 6.32 2.47 4.45
C ASP A 19 5.18 2.94 3.55
N LEU A 20 4.25 2.02 3.23
CA LEU A 20 3.08 2.37 2.43
C LEU A 20 2.18 3.37 3.17
N ALA A 21 2.06 3.24 4.50
CA ALA A 21 1.27 4.17 5.31
C ALA A 21 1.87 5.59 5.27
N THR A 22 3.19 5.71 5.40
CA THR A 22 3.93 6.98 5.26
C THR A 22 3.71 7.59 3.88
N ILE A 23 3.87 6.80 2.81
CA ILE A 23 3.65 7.26 1.42
C ILE A 23 2.22 7.78 1.21
N LEU A 24 1.23 7.12 1.79
CA LEU A 24 -0.18 7.47 1.62
C LEU A 24 -0.68 8.51 2.64
N GLY A 25 0.15 8.92 3.61
CA GLY A 25 -0.25 9.83 4.68
C GLY A 25 -1.34 9.27 5.60
N VAL A 26 -1.34 7.96 5.86
CA VAL A 26 -2.33 7.27 6.71
C VAL A 26 -1.67 6.52 7.87
N ASP A 27 -2.45 6.09 8.85
CA ASP A 27 -1.98 5.21 9.92
C ASP A 27 -1.73 3.78 9.41
N GLY A 28 -0.65 3.12 9.88
CA GLY A 28 -0.32 1.74 9.48
C GLY A 28 -1.42 0.71 9.77
N ARG A 29 -2.25 0.93 10.80
CA ARG A 29 -3.43 0.10 11.09
C ARG A 29 -4.49 0.23 10.01
N THR A 30 -4.55 1.36 9.31
CA THR A 30 -5.44 1.56 8.15
C THR A 30 -5.01 0.66 7.00
N VAL A 31 -3.72 0.62 6.68
CA VAL A 31 -3.16 -0.30 5.67
C VAL A 31 -3.40 -1.75 6.07
N ARG A 32 -3.15 -2.12 7.33
CA ARG A 32 -3.44 -3.47 7.84
C ARG A 32 -4.91 -3.87 7.66
N ARG A 33 -5.85 -2.97 7.90
CA ARG A 33 -7.29 -3.22 7.70
C ARG A 33 -7.65 -3.37 6.23
N TRP A 34 -7.06 -2.56 5.35
CA TRP A 34 -7.27 -2.69 3.90
C TRP A 34 -6.78 -4.03 3.33
N GLU A 35 -5.76 -4.62 3.94
CA GLU A 35 -5.21 -5.92 3.54
C GLU A 35 -5.88 -7.12 4.21
N ALA A 36 -6.82 -6.88 5.13
CA ALA A 36 -7.55 -7.95 5.81
C ALA A 36 -8.59 -8.57 4.86
N GLU A 37 -8.61 -9.91 4.79
CA GLU A 37 -9.56 -10.66 3.95
C GLU A 37 -10.93 -10.83 4.60
N ASP A 38 -11.11 -10.36 5.84
CA ASP A 38 -12.37 -10.43 6.59
C ASP A 38 -13.47 -9.51 6.04
N GLY A 39 -13.17 -8.72 5.01
CA GLY A 39 -14.12 -7.83 4.34
C GLY A 39 -14.52 -6.60 5.17
N SER A 40 -13.93 -6.41 6.35
CA SER A 40 -14.31 -5.33 7.28
C SER A 40 -14.07 -3.94 6.71
N ARG A 41 -13.04 -3.78 5.85
CA ARG A 41 -12.75 -2.50 5.20
C ARG A 41 -11.95 -2.69 3.89
N PRO A 42 -12.57 -2.48 2.71
CA PRO A 42 -11.84 -2.57 1.45
C PRO A 42 -10.79 -1.45 1.32
N PRO A 43 -9.74 -1.65 0.51
CA PRO A 43 -8.78 -0.61 0.20
C PRO A 43 -9.43 0.63 -0.40
N ASN A 44 -8.91 1.81 -0.04
CA ASN A 44 -9.36 3.05 -0.66
C ASN A 44 -9.04 3.03 -2.18
N PRO A 45 -9.99 3.40 -3.06
CA PRO A 45 -9.75 3.42 -4.51
C PRO A 45 -8.57 4.29 -4.97
N ILE A 46 -8.31 5.41 -4.28
CA ILE A 46 -7.17 6.28 -4.55
C ILE A 46 -5.86 5.62 -4.11
N ALA A 47 -5.84 4.97 -2.94
CA ALA A 47 -4.67 4.21 -2.51
C ALA A 47 -4.32 3.09 -3.52
N ALA A 48 -5.34 2.39 -4.04
CA ALA A 48 -5.15 1.40 -5.08
C ALA A 48 -4.56 2.02 -6.37
N ARG A 49 -5.04 3.20 -6.77
CA ARG A 49 -4.49 3.93 -7.92
C ARG A 49 -3.02 4.31 -7.73
N VAL A 50 -2.65 4.77 -6.54
CA VAL A 50 -1.26 5.12 -6.21
C VAL A 50 -0.35 3.89 -6.29
N LEU A 51 -0.79 2.73 -5.80
CA LEU A 51 -0.07 1.46 -5.96
C LEU A 51 0.17 1.09 -7.41
N GLU A 52 -0.81 1.31 -8.30
CA GLU A 52 -0.62 1.06 -9.74
C GLU A 52 0.42 2.00 -10.35
N TRP A 53 0.45 3.28 -9.98
CA TRP A 53 1.52 4.19 -10.41
C TRP A 53 2.89 3.74 -9.91
N MET A 54 2.98 3.29 -8.66
CA MET A 54 4.23 2.78 -8.11
C MET A 54 4.69 1.50 -8.80
N LYS A 55 3.77 0.60 -9.16
CA LYS A 55 4.07 -0.57 -10.00
C LYS A 55 4.56 -0.17 -11.40
N ALA A 56 4.07 0.94 -11.95
CA ALA A 56 4.52 1.51 -13.22
C ALA A 56 5.87 2.26 -13.12
N GLY A 57 6.49 2.31 -11.93
CA GLY A 57 7.82 2.89 -11.73
C GLY A 57 7.85 4.28 -11.08
N TYR A 58 6.69 4.89 -10.82
CA TYR A 58 6.65 6.15 -10.06
C TYR A 58 7.15 5.94 -8.63
N ARG A 59 7.95 6.86 -8.12
CA ARG A 59 8.47 6.84 -6.74
C ARG A 59 8.18 8.21 -6.11
N PRO A 60 7.25 8.30 -5.13
CA PRO A 60 6.97 9.55 -4.42
C PRO A 60 8.16 9.99 -3.56
N PRO A 61 8.20 11.26 -3.13
CA PRO A 61 9.25 11.77 -2.23
C PRO A 61 9.40 10.98 -0.92
N GLU A 62 8.30 10.44 -0.40
CA GLU A 62 8.25 9.64 0.82
C GLU A 62 8.73 8.19 0.63
N TRP A 63 9.19 7.83 -0.57
CA TRP A 63 9.68 6.49 -0.83
C TRP A 63 10.88 6.15 0.07
N PRO A 64 10.89 4.99 0.75
CA PRO A 64 11.94 4.67 1.71
C PRO A 64 13.31 4.54 1.04
N GLU A 65 14.34 5.11 1.68
CA GLU A 65 15.73 5.04 1.22
C GLU A 65 16.31 3.60 1.29
N LYS A 66 15.78 2.77 2.19
CA LYS A 66 16.15 1.36 2.34
C LYS A 66 14.88 0.52 2.32
N LEU A 67 14.79 -0.37 1.33
CA LEU A 67 13.70 -1.33 1.23
C LEU A 67 13.97 -2.50 2.19
N SER A 68 12.90 -2.99 2.82
CA SER A 68 12.90 -4.19 3.66
C SER A 68 13.00 -5.48 2.85
#